data_AF-A0A1B6HTX6-F1
#
_entry.id   AF-A0A1B6HTX6-F1
#
_cell.length_a   1.000
_cell.length_b   1.000
_cell.length_c   1.000
_cell.angle_alpha   90.00
_cell.angle_beta   90.00
_cell.angle_gamma   90.00
#
_symmetry.space_group_name_H-M   'P 1'
#
loop_
_entity.id
_entity.type
_entity.pdbx_description
1 polymer ?
#
loop_
_entity_poly.entity_id
_entity_poly.type
_entity_poly.pdbx_seq_one_letter_code
_entity_poly.pdbx_strand_id
1 'polypeptide(L)'
;MIYKLFRHIRPSVIRLTRNRHKKVSNQSFRLPLVPGMSRPSPVTELSPWPSYIEDRIIMWDRLKAQYAEELARKVPEDITVTLPDGKELPAQSWRTTPYEIAMGISFGLADNVVSCKVNNVLWDLERP
;
A
#
# COMPACT_ATOMS: atom_id res chain seq x y z
N MET A 1 56.08 -28.59 34.29
CA MET A 1 55.50 -27.37 34.89
C MET A 1 55.30 -26.37 33.76
N ILE A 2 54.13 -25.90 33.31
CA ILE A 2 52.83 -25.64 33.95
C ILE A 2 51.75 -25.57 32.84
N TYR A 3 50.76 -26.46 32.97
CA TYR A 3 49.32 -26.43 32.64
C TYR A 3 48.69 -25.67 31.45
N LYS A 4 47.88 -26.46 30.72
CA LYS A 4 46.62 -26.11 30.04
C LYS A 4 45.70 -25.20 30.87
N LEU A 5 45.03 -24.25 30.20
CA LEU A 5 43.74 -23.65 30.58
C LEU A 5 42.92 -23.52 29.27
N PHE A 6 41.89 -24.34 28.98
CA PHE A 6 40.47 -24.14 29.36
C PHE A 6 40.05 -22.65 29.24
N ARG A 7 39.01 -22.20 28.52
CA ARG A 7 37.70 -22.80 28.26
C ARG A 7 36.96 -21.90 27.25
N HIS A 8 36.23 -22.54 26.34
CA HIS A 8 35.08 -22.09 25.53
C HIS A 8 34.73 -20.59 25.40
N ILE A 9 34.81 -20.08 24.17
CA ILE A 9 33.84 -19.11 23.65
C ILE A 9 33.14 -19.78 22.47
N ARG A 10 31.91 -20.25 22.70
CA ARG A 10 31.04 -20.76 21.63
C ARG A 10 30.66 -19.56 20.76
N PRO A 11 30.72 -19.64 19.42
CA PRO A 11 30.12 -18.61 18.59
C PRO A 11 28.63 -18.55 18.92
N SER A 12 28.17 -17.38 19.32
CA SER A 12 26.76 -17.08 19.56
C SER A 12 26.02 -17.28 18.24
N VAL A 13 25.47 -18.48 18.04
CA VAL A 13 24.51 -18.73 16.97
C VAL A 13 23.30 -17.86 17.30
N ILE A 14 23.17 -16.73 16.60
CA ILE A 14 21.94 -15.94 16.59
C ILE A 14 20.87 -16.85 15.99
N ARG A 15 20.13 -17.52 16.87
CA ARG A 15 18.96 -18.30 16.51
C ARG A 15 17.92 -17.27 16.04
N LEU A 16 17.83 -17.07 14.73
CA LEU A 16 16.68 -16.44 14.10
C LEU A 16 15.44 -17.24 14.51
N THR A 17 14.74 -16.77 15.53
CA THR A 17 13.43 -17.30 15.87
C THR A 17 12.52 -16.90 14.72
N ARG A 18 12.16 -17.87 13.86
CA ARG A 18 10.99 -17.73 12.98
C ARG A 18 9.79 -17.45 13.90
N ASN A 19 9.40 -16.18 14.01
CA ASN A 19 8.09 -15.83 14.50
C ASN A 19 7.11 -16.43 13.50
N ARG A 20 6.58 -17.63 13.81
CA ARG A 20 5.38 -18.13 13.14
C ARG A 20 4.32 -17.09 13.43
N HIS A 21 3.92 -16.33 12.41
CA HIS A 21 2.65 -15.63 12.41
C HIS A 21 1.59 -16.67 12.78
N LYS A 22 1.11 -16.65 14.03
CA LYS A 22 -0.10 -17.39 14.38
C LYS A 22 -1.18 -16.74 13.53
N LYS A 23 -1.83 -17.52 12.66
CA LYS A 23 -3.08 -17.09 12.03
C LYS A 23 -3.98 -16.68 13.20
N VAL A 24 -4.21 -15.39 13.36
CA VAL A 24 -5.29 -14.88 14.19
C VAL A 24 -6.53 -15.42 13.48
N SER A 25 -7.12 -16.48 14.05
CA SER A 25 -8.46 -16.86 13.63
C SER A 25 -9.33 -15.63 13.83
N ASN A 26 -10.11 -15.26 12.81
CA ASN A 26 -11.13 -14.23 12.93
C ASN A 26 -12.14 -14.70 13.98
N GLN A 27 -11.80 -14.54 15.27
CA GLN A 27 -12.79 -14.49 16.31
C GLN A 27 -13.52 -13.19 16.08
N SER A 28 -14.63 -13.28 15.36
CA SER A 28 -15.65 -12.24 15.37
C SER A 28 -15.86 -11.87 16.82
N PHE A 29 -15.44 -10.66 17.24
CA PHE A 29 -15.82 -10.11 18.53
C PHE A 29 -17.35 -10.03 18.51
N ARG A 30 -18.00 -11.06 19.05
CA ARG A 30 -19.46 -11.08 19.17
C ARG A 30 -19.77 -10.18 20.36
N LEU A 31 -20.16 -8.95 20.06
CA LEU A 31 -20.74 -8.07 21.07
C LEU A 31 -21.89 -8.83 21.77
N PRO A 32 -21.98 -8.80 23.11
CA PRO A 32 -23.03 -9.48 23.82
C PRO A 32 -24.39 -8.96 23.35
N LEU A 33 -25.32 -9.88 23.09
CA LEU A 33 -26.66 -9.55 22.65
C LEU A 33 -27.41 -8.86 23.80
N VAL A 34 -27.80 -7.60 23.60
CA VAL A 34 -28.67 -6.89 24.54
C VAL A 34 -30.09 -7.46 24.42
N PRO A 35 -30.76 -7.86 25.52
CA PRO A 35 -32.14 -8.35 25.48
C PRO A 35 -33.07 -7.29 24.86
N GLY A 36 -33.76 -7.62 23.78
CA GLY A 36 -34.67 -6.71 23.05
C GLY A 36 -34.10 -6.09 21.78
N MET A 37 -32.81 -6.28 21.47
CA MET A 37 -32.21 -5.79 20.21
C MET A 37 -32.11 -6.94 19.19
N SER A 38 -32.80 -6.83 18.05
CA SER A 38 -32.61 -7.76 16.92
C SER A 38 -31.19 -7.63 16.37
N ARG A 39 -30.54 -8.76 16.06
CA ARG A 39 -29.22 -8.73 15.39
C ARG A 39 -29.36 -7.95 14.08
N PRO A 40 -28.41 -7.07 13.71
CA PRO A 40 -28.37 -6.54 12.36
C PRO A 40 -28.27 -7.73 11.40
N SER A 41 -29.14 -7.77 10.39
CA SER A 41 -29.06 -8.77 9.34
C SER A 41 -27.67 -8.73 8.71
N PRO A 42 -27.09 -9.88 8.30
CA PRO A 42 -25.88 -9.85 7.50
C PRO A 42 -26.17 -8.99 6.27
N VAL A 43 -25.31 -8.00 6.01
CA VAL A 43 -25.37 -7.19 4.79
C VAL A 43 -25.38 -8.17 3.63
N THR A 44 -26.55 -8.34 3.02
CA THR A 44 -26.75 -9.30 1.93
C THR A 44 -26.58 -8.51 0.65
N GLU A 45 -25.55 -8.84 -0.12
CA GLU A 45 -25.37 -8.30 -1.47
C GLU A 45 -26.66 -8.51 -2.27
N LEU A 46 -27.19 -7.44 -2.86
CA LEU A 46 -28.40 -7.49 -3.68
C LEU A 46 -28.19 -8.50 -4.81
N SER A 47 -29.11 -9.45 -4.99
CA SER A 47 -29.02 -10.50 -6.00
C SER A 47 -30.37 -10.64 -6.70
N PRO A 48 -30.52 -10.23 -7.97
CA PRO A 48 -29.48 -9.74 -8.89
C PRO A 48 -29.05 -8.28 -8.61
N TRP A 49 -27.91 -7.88 -9.18
CA TRP A 49 -27.44 -6.49 -9.14
C TRP A 49 -28.40 -5.57 -9.89
N PRO A 50 -28.66 -4.35 -9.38
CA PRO A 50 -29.41 -3.34 -10.11
C PRO A 50 -28.75 -2.94 -11.42
N SER A 51 -29.54 -2.65 -12.46
CA SER A 51 -29.06 -2.36 -13.83
C SER A 51 -28.11 -1.16 -13.90
N TYR A 52 -28.29 -0.16 -13.03
CA TYR A 52 -27.46 1.05 -13.03
C TYR A 52 -25.99 0.80 -12.67
N ILE A 53 -25.66 -0.35 -12.06
CA ILE A 53 -24.27 -0.71 -11.75
C ILE A 53 -23.52 -0.98 -13.05
N GLU A 54 -24.13 -1.76 -13.95
CA GLU A 54 -23.57 -2.06 -15.28
C GLU A 54 -23.42 -0.78 -16.11
N ASP A 55 -24.45 0.07 -16.13
CA ASP A 55 -24.41 1.35 -16.86
C ASP A 55 -23.24 2.24 -16.39
N ARG A 56 -22.96 2.25 -15.08
CA ARG A 56 -21.84 3.00 -14.50
C ARG A 56 -20.49 2.40 -14.85
N ILE A 57 -20.38 1.07 -14.89
CA ILE A 57 -19.14 0.38 -15.30
C ILE A 57 -18.82 0.70 -16.75
N ILE A 58 -19.81 0.60 -17.66
CA ILE A 58 -19.63 0.94 -19.07
C ILE A 58 -19.17 2.39 -19.24
N MET A 59 -19.79 3.31 -18.51
CA MET A 59 -19.40 4.73 -18.54
C MET A 59 -17.99 4.94 -17.98
N TRP A 60 -17.66 4.30 -16.85
CA TRP A 60 -16.35 4.38 -16.22
C TRP A 60 -15.24 3.87 -17.15
N ASP A 61 -15.44 2.70 -17.75
CA ASP A 61 -14.46 2.09 -18.64
C ASP A 61 -14.19 2.95 -19.87
N ARG A 62 -15.25 3.55 -20.45
CA ARG A 62 -15.12 4.50 -21.55
C ARG A 62 -14.27 5.71 -21.16
N LEU A 63 -14.56 6.34 -20.02
CA LEU A 63 -13.85 7.54 -19.56
C LEU A 63 -12.41 7.21 -19.14
N LYS A 64 -12.20 6.07 -18.49
CA LYS A 64 -10.87 5.60 -18.10
C LYS A 64 -9.99 5.34 -19.31
N ALA A 65 -10.54 4.75 -20.38
CA ALA A 65 -9.82 4.55 -21.64
C ALA A 65 -9.44 5.90 -22.27
N GLN A 66 -10.37 6.86 -22.34
CA GLN A 66 -10.09 8.21 -22.84
C GLN A 66 -8.97 8.90 -22.05
N TYR A 67 -9.00 8.81 -20.71
CA TYR A 67 -7.96 9.36 -19.86
C TYR A 67 -6.59 8.70 -20.11
N ALA A 68 -6.55 7.37 -20.23
CA ALA A 68 -5.32 6.65 -20.53
C ALA A 68 -4.73 7.06 -21.89
N GLU A 69 -5.57 7.27 -22.90
CA GLU A 69 -5.14 7.79 -24.20
C GLU A 69 -4.62 9.23 -24.11
N GLU A 70 -5.29 10.11 -23.37
CA GLU A 70 -4.82 11.48 -23.13
C GLU A 70 -3.45 11.50 -22.43
N LEU A 71 -3.27 10.63 -21.43
CA LEU A 71 -2.01 10.47 -20.72
C LEU A 71 -0.91 9.88 -21.61
N ALA A 72 -1.26 8.99 -22.54
CA ALA A 72 -0.34 8.45 -23.52
C ALA A 72 0.08 9.52 -24.55
N ARG A 73 -0.85 10.40 -24.97
CA ARG A 73 -0.62 11.50 -25.91
C ARG A 73 0.25 12.63 -25.34
N LYS A 74 0.27 12.81 -24.03
CA LYS A 74 1.11 13.82 -23.39
C LYS A 74 2.59 13.44 -23.53
N VAL A 75 3.39 14.42 -23.99
CA VAL A 75 4.83 14.24 -24.17
C VAL A 75 5.48 14.19 -22.78
N PRO A 76 6.29 13.16 -22.48
CA PRO A 76 7.04 13.11 -21.24
C PRO A 76 8.19 14.12 -21.31
N GLU A 77 8.27 14.99 -20.30
CA GLU A 77 9.37 15.91 -20.06
C GLU A 77 10.16 15.41 -18.84
N ASP A 78 11.48 15.50 -18.90
CA ASP A 78 12.33 15.15 -17.77
C ASP A 78 12.23 16.25 -16.70
N ILE A 79 11.85 15.83 -15.49
CA ILE A 79 11.65 16.70 -14.32
C ILE A 79 12.52 16.24 -13.16
N THR A 80 12.89 17.18 -12.29
CA THR A 80 13.62 16.88 -11.05
C THR A 80 12.68 17.05 -9.87
N VAL A 81 12.50 15.99 -9.08
CA VAL A 81 11.71 16.02 -7.84
C VAL A 81 12.63 16.20 -6.65
N THR A 82 12.43 17.28 -5.90
CA THR A 82 13.16 17.56 -4.66
C THR A 82 12.39 17.02 -3.46
N LEU A 83 13.02 16.14 -2.70
CA LEU A 83 12.51 15.61 -1.43
C LEU A 83 12.65 16.66 -0.32
N PRO A 84 11.87 16.55 0.78
CA PRO A 84 12.01 17.44 1.94
C PRO A 84 13.42 17.41 2.56
N ASP A 85 14.16 16.33 2.34
CA ASP A 85 15.55 16.15 2.78
C ASP A 85 16.56 16.89 1.88
N GLY A 86 16.10 17.58 0.83
CA GLY A 86 16.94 18.27 -0.16
C GLY A 86 17.52 17.36 -1.24
N LYS A 87 17.21 16.06 -1.22
CA LYS A 87 17.65 15.10 -2.23
C LYS A 87 16.85 15.29 -3.52
N GLU A 88 17.55 15.32 -4.65
CA GLU A 88 16.96 15.41 -5.98
C GLU A 88 16.86 14.03 -6.62
N LEU A 89 15.71 13.75 -7.23
CA LEU A 89 15.44 12.51 -7.96
C LEU A 89 14.98 12.83 -9.39
N PRO A 90 15.57 12.20 -10.43
CA PRO A 90 15.08 12.34 -11.78
C PRO A 90 13.74 11.60 -11.93
N ALA A 91 12.79 12.24 -12.61
CA ALA A 91 11.47 11.70 -12.90
C ALA A 91 10.99 12.21 -14.27
N GLN A 92 9.91 11.63 -14.80
CA GLN A 92 9.32 12.04 -16.05
C GLN A 92 7.87 12.49 -15.85
N SER A 93 7.53 13.67 -16.37
CA SER A 93 6.17 14.19 -16.31
C SER A 93 5.19 13.22 -16.98
N TRP A 94 4.00 13.02 -16.42
CA TRP A 94 2.95 12.14 -16.98
C TRP A 94 3.32 10.65 -17.06
N ARG A 95 4.44 10.25 -16.45
CA ARG A 95 4.91 8.86 -16.40
C ARG A 95 5.22 8.44 -14.98
N THR A 96 6.07 9.19 -14.28
CA THR A 96 6.53 8.81 -12.94
C THR A 96 5.45 9.09 -11.91
N THR A 97 5.11 8.08 -11.11
CA THR A 97 4.14 8.22 -10.03
C THR A 97 4.83 8.49 -8.68
N PRO A 98 4.18 9.20 -7.75
CA PRO A 98 4.72 9.35 -6.39
C PRO A 98 5.00 8.02 -5.70
N TYR A 99 4.23 6.97 -6.02
CA TYR A 99 4.51 5.61 -5.53
C TYR A 99 5.88 5.11 -6.00
N GLU A 100 6.24 5.29 -7.28
CA GLU A 100 7.56 4.91 -7.79
C GLU A 100 8.70 5.67 -7.10
N ILE A 101 8.48 6.95 -6.81
CA ILE A 101 9.44 7.76 -6.05
C ILE A 101 9.61 7.19 -4.64
N ALA A 102 8.51 6.86 -3.96
CA ALA A 102 8.54 6.27 -2.62
C ALA A 102 9.22 4.88 -2.62
N MET A 103 8.98 4.05 -3.65
CA MET A 103 9.65 2.76 -3.82
C MET A 103 11.17 2.93 -3.96
N GLY A 104 11.63 3.99 -4.64
CA GLY A 104 13.04 4.32 -4.75
C GLY A 104 13.71 4.70 -3.42
N ILE A 105 12.93 5.11 -2.41
CA ILE A 105 13.43 5.37 -1.05
C ILE A 105 13.45 4.06 -0.25
N SER A 106 12.29 3.43 -0.10
CA SER A 106 12.18 2.09 0.49
C SER A 106 10.80 1.48 0.23
N PHE A 107 10.75 0.16 0.07
CA PHE A 107 9.49 -0.56 -0.08
C PHE A 107 8.54 -0.35 1.12
N GLY A 108 9.09 -0.39 2.34
CA GLY A 108 8.30 -0.19 3.56
C GLY A 108 7.66 1.19 3.64
N LEU A 109 8.31 2.24 3.12
CA LEU A 109 7.68 3.55 3.03
C LEU A 109 6.56 3.54 1.98
N ALA A 110 6.83 3.02 0.78
CA ALA A 110 5.86 2.99 -0.31
C ALA A 110 4.56 2.29 0.06
N ASP A 111 4.63 1.16 0.76
CA ASP A 111 3.46 0.36 1.16
C ASP A 111 2.66 0.98 2.33
N ASN A 112 3.30 1.81 3.16
CA ASN A 112 2.64 2.45 4.31
C ASN A 112 2.12 3.86 4.02
N VAL A 113 2.52 4.49 2.91
CA VAL A 113 2.06 5.82 2.52
C VAL A 113 0.72 5.70 1.80
N VAL A 114 -0.21 6.60 2.12
CA VAL A 114 -1.57 6.64 1.52
C VAL A 114 -1.75 7.85 0.61
N SER A 115 -1.08 8.96 0.92
CA SER A 115 -1.16 10.21 0.16
C SER A 115 0.17 10.96 0.22
N CYS A 116 0.39 11.87 -0.72
CA CYS A 116 1.58 12.70 -0.76
C CYS A 116 1.23 14.19 -0.93
N LYS A 117 2.21 15.06 -0.71
CA LYS A 117 2.06 16.50 -0.88
C LYS A 117 3.05 16.98 -1.93
N VAL A 118 2.55 17.48 -3.06
CA VAL A 118 3.35 18.04 -4.15
C VAL A 118 3.10 19.54 -4.19
N ASN A 119 4.14 20.37 -4.01
CA ASN A 119 4.02 21.83 -4.00
C ASN A 119 2.90 22.37 -3.09
N ASN A 120 2.81 21.79 -1.88
CA ASN A 120 1.81 22.14 -0.87
C ASN A 120 0.36 21.70 -1.19
N VAL A 121 0.14 20.90 -2.24
CA VAL A 121 -1.15 20.35 -2.65
C VAL A 121 -1.20 18.84 -2.37
N LEU A 122 -2.34 18.35 -1.86
CA LEU A 122 -2.59 16.92 -1.65
C LEU A 122 -2.67 16.19 -2.99
N TRP A 123 -2.00 15.05 -3.09
CA TRP A 123 -1.86 14.30 -4.33
C TRP A 123 -1.89 12.78 -4.10
N ASP A 124 -2.50 12.06 -5.04
CA ASP A 124 -2.66 10.60 -5.02
C ASP A 124 -1.40 9.90 -5.51
N LEU A 125 -1.16 8.69 -4.99
CA LEU A 125 0.09 7.96 -5.25
C LEU A 125 0.18 7.34 -6.65
N GLU A 126 -0.96 7.00 -7.23
CA GLU A 126 -1.07 6.37 -8.55
C GLU A 126 -1.22 7.39 -9.69
N ARG A 127 -1.22 8.68 -9.35
CA ARG A 127 -1.37 9.77 -10.31
C ARG A 127 0.01 10.34 -10.69
N PRO A 128 0.44 10.22 -11.96
CA PRO A 128 1.69 10.78 -12.45
C PRO A 128 1.60 12.29 -12.74
#